data_AF-A0A834M8M3-F1
#
_entry.id   AF-A0A834M8M3-F1
#
_cell.length_a   1.000
_cell.length_b   1.000
_cell.length_c   1.000
_cell.angle_alpha   90.00
_cell.angle_beta   90.00
_cell.angle_gamma   90.00
#
_symmetry.space_group_name_H-M   'P 1'
#
loop_
_entity.id
_entity.type
_entity.pdbx_description
1 polymer ?
#
loop_
_entity_poly.entity_id
_entity_poly.type
_entity_poly.pdbx_seq_one_letter_code
_entity_poly.pdbx_strand_id
1 'polypeptide(L)'
;MDKKEFRVLIKYCFLKGKIQLKQKFGTAPGKSTIKDWYAKFRLGEMNTEDGERSGHPKEVAAEENIKKIHKMILIERKLKLNEIADTIKISTERVHHIIHEYVGMRMLCAKWVPREHIFDQKQRRVDDLEQCLKMIKHNKPEFLRRYVTMDETWLHHFTPKSNRQLSEWTAHDEPAPNEWYATVSWQGYSVCIWDTHGIIFIDYLGKGRTINSDYYIALWDRLKDEIAEKRPHLKKKKVLLQNRSNQK
;
A
#
# COMPACT_ATOMS: atom_id res chain seq x y z
N MET A 1 -46.30 -5.97 -10.26
CA MET A 1 -46.90 -5.71 -8.94
C MET A 1 -46.02 -6.38 -7.91
N ASP A 2 -45.48 -5.61 -6.98
CA ASP A 2 -44.53 -6.08 -5.96
C ASP A 2 -45.23 -6.91 -4.88
N LYS A 3 -44.49 -7.77 -4.17
CA LYS A 3 -45.03 -8.64 -3.11
C LYS A 3 -45.68 -7.82 -1.99
N LYS A 4 -45.18 -6.61 -1.71
CA LYS A 4 -45.77 -5.68 -0.73
C LYS A 4 -47.13 -5.16 -1.19
N GLU A 5 -47.27 -4.81 -2.47
CA GLU A 5 -48.52 -4.31 -3.05
C GLU A 5 -49.64 -5.35 -2.96
N PHE A 6 -49.32 -6.63 -3.19
CA PHE A 6 -50.28 -7.71 -3.00
C PHE A 6 -50.76 -7.85 -1.55
N ARG A 7 -49.89 -7.67 -0.56
CA ARG A 7 -50.29 -7.73 0.86
C ARG A 7 -51.19 -6.58 1.26
N VAL A 8 -50.94 -5.39 0.72
CA VAL A 8 -51.82 -4.22 0.90
C VAL A 8 -53.20 -4.48 0.29
N LEU A 9 -53.26 -5.08 -0.90
CA LEU A 9 -54.51 -5.46 -1.54
C LEU A 9 -55.26 -6.56 -0.76
N ILE A 10 -54.55 -7.56 -0.23
CA ILE A 10 -55.13 -8.61 0.62
C ILE A 10 -55.70 -7.98 1.91
N LYS A 11 -54.96 -7.06 2.55
CA LYS A 11 -55.43 -6.31 3.73
C LYS A 11 -56.67 -5.48 3.43
N TYR A 12 -56.69 -4.78 2.29
CA TYR A 12 -57.87 -4.03 1.84
C TYR A 12 -59.09 -4.94 1.63
N CYS A 13 -58.90 -6.10 0.97
CA CYS A 13 -59.97 -7.08 0.78
C CYS A 13 -60.49 -7.65 2.10
N PHE A 14 -59.60 -7.90 3.07
CA PHE A 14 -59.97 -8.32 4.43
C PHE A 14 -60.85 -7.29 5.12
N LEU A 15 -60.46 -6.01 5.14
CA LEU A 15 -61.22 -4.92 5.75
C LEU A 15 -62.59 -4.69 5.07
N LYS A 16 -62.69 -4.96 3.77
CA LYS A 16 -63.94 -4.87 2.99
C LYS A 16 -64.84 -6.11 3.13
N GLY A 17 -64.45 -7.12 3.91
CA GLY A 17 -65.23 -8.35 4.11
C GLY A 17 -65.32 -9.24 2.87
N LYS A 18 -64.43 -9.07 1.88
CA LYS A 18 -64.42 -9.84 0.63
C LYS A 18 -63.33 -10.91 0.71
N ILE A 19 -63.65 -12.15 0.35
CA ILE A 19 -62.69 -13.28 0.44
C ILE A 19 -61.85 -13.43 -0.83
N GLN A 20 -62.30 -12.87 -1.96
CA GLN A 20 -61.65 -13.06 -3.26
C GLN A 20 -61.01 -11.76 -3.77
N LEU A 21 -59.69 -11.78 -3.96
CA LEU A 21 -59.04 -10.87 -4.90
C LEU A 21 -59.52 -11.27 -6.30
N LYS A 22 -60.37 -10.44 -6.93
CA LYS A 22 -60.76 -10.67 -8.33
C LYS A 22 -59.50 -10.64 -9.19
N GLN A 23 -59.35 -11.66 -10.03
CA GLN A 23 -58.23 -11.95 -10.93
C GLN A 23 -58.09 -10.88 -12.02
N LYS A 24 -57.82 -9.62 -11.64
CA LYS A 24 -57.59 -8.49 -12.56
C LYS A 24 -56.10 -8.27 -12.85
N PHE A 25 -55.21 -8.99 -12.16
CA PHE A 25 -53.77 -8.87 -12.32
C PHE A 25 -53.19 -10.26 -12.58
N GLY A 26 -52.52 -10.45 -13.71
CA GLY A 26 -52.12 -11.75 -14.27
C GLY A 26 -51.10 -12.57 -13.44
N THR A 27 -50.65 -12.09 -12.28
CA THR A 27 -49.69 -12.78 -11.41
C THR A 27 -50.16 -12.72 -9.96
N ALA A 28 -51.29 -13.37 -9.66
CA ALA A 28 -51.86 -13.36 -8.31
C ALA A 28 -51.10 -14.31 -7.35
N PRO A 29 -50.99 -13.97 -6.05
CA PRO A 29 -50.47 -14.87 -5.03
C PRO A 29 -51.28 -16.17 -4.96
N GLY A 30 -50.62 -17.27 -4.61
CA GLY A 30 -51.29 -18.56 -4.40
C GLY A 30 -52.37 -18.47 -3.31
N LYS A 31 -53.41 -19.31 -3.42
CA LYS A 31 -54.53 -19.34 -2.46
C LYS A 31 -54.08 -19.60 -1.02
N SER A 32 -53.01 -20.37 -0.81
CA SER A 32 -52.39 -20.61 0.50
C SER A 32 -51.88 -19.31 1.11
N THR A 33 -51.07 -18.55 0.37
CA THR A 33 -50.55 -17.26 0.81
C THR A 33 -51.67 -16.29 1.21
N ILE A 34 -52.76 -16.24 0.43
CA ILE A 34 -53.91 -15.38 0.77
C ILE A 34 -54.55 -15.83 2.10
N LYS A 35 -54.75 -17.13 2.31
CA LYS A 35 -55.32 -17.67 3.56
C LYS A 35 -54.43 -17.37 4.77
N ASP A 36 -53.11 -17.53 4.63
CA ASP A 36 -52.16 -17.29 5.71
C ASP A 36 -52.17 -15.81 6.14
N TRP A 37 -52.23 -14.88 5.17
CA TRP A 37 -52.37 -13.46 5.46
C TRP A 37 -53.73 -13.11 6.10
N TYR A 38 -54.82 -13.72 5.65
CA TYR A 38 -56.13 -13.54 6.30
C TYR A 38 -56.14 -14.05 7.74
N ALA A 39 -55.46 -15.15 8.03
CA ALA A 39 -55.32 -15.67 9.39
C ALA A 39 -54.54 -14.67 10.28
N LYS A 40 -53.43 -14.12 9.78
CA LYS A 40 -52.68 -13.06 10.47
C LYS A 40 -53.51 -11.81 10.75
N PHE A 41 -54.29 -11.35 9.77
CA PHE A 41 -55.17 -10.19 9.97
C PHE A 41 -56.31 -10.46 10.96
N ARG A 42 -56.82 -11.70 11.04
CA ARG A 42 -57.78 -12.09 12.10
C ARG A 42 -57.15 -12.08 13.49
N LEU A 43 -55.85 -12.36 13.59
CA LEU A 43 -55.07 -12.30 14.83
C LEU A 43 -54.66 -10.86 15.20
N GLY A 44 -55.04 -9.85 14.40
CA GLY A 44 -54.75 -8.44 14.66
C GLY A 44 -53.42 -7.93 14.07
N GLU A 45 -52.63 -8.79 13.42
CA GLU A 45 -51.36 -8.40 12.81
C GLU A 45 -51.56 -7.69 11.47
N MET A 46 -51.77 -6.37 11.53
CA MET A 46 -52.08 -5.53 10.37
C MET A 46 -50.85 -5.06 9.58
N ASN A 47 -49.63 -5.44 9.98
CA ASN A 47 -48.41 -5.06 9.28
C ASN A 47 -48.25 -5.87 7.99
N THR A 48 -48.00 -5.19 6.87
CA THR A 48 -47.78 -5.82 5.55
C THR A 48 -46.30 -6.05 5.24
N GLU A 49 -45.39 -5.60 6.11
CA GLU A 49 -43.96 -5.81 5.98
C GLU A 49 -43.56 -7.26 6.34
N ASP A 50 -42.41 -7.69 5.82
CA ASP A 50 -41.80 -8.93 6.29
C ASP A 50 -41.32 -8.72 7.72
N GLY A 51 -41.67 -9.63 8.64
CA GLY A 51 -41.06 -9.65 9.96
C GLY A 51 -39.58 -10.01 9.88
N GLU A 52 -38.87 -9.82 10.99
CA GLU A 52 -37.48 -10.26 11.11
C GLU A 52 -37.39 -11.76 10.79
N ARG A 53 -36.61 -12.07 9.76
CA ARG A 53 -36.35 -13.46 9.40
C ARG A 53 -35.30 -13.98 10.35
N SER A 54 -35.56 -15.11 11.00
CA SER A 54 -34.54 -15.85 11.71
C SER A 54 -33.46 -16.29 10.71
N GLY A 55 -32.31 -15.59 10.76
CA GLY A 55 -31.11 -15.97 10.02
C GLY A 55 -30.46 -17.21 10.63
N HIS A 56 -29.53 -17.80 9.89
CA HIS A 56 -28.71 -18.92 10.37
C HIS A 56 -28.00 -18.56 11.71
N PRO A 57 -27.97 -19.45 12.71
CA PRO A 57 -27.35 -19.16 14.01
C PRO A 57 -25.85 -18.92 13.84
N LYS A 58 -25.41 -17.66 13.90
CA LYS A 58 -24.03 -17.25 13.63
C LYS A 58 -23.30 -16.67 14.84
N GLU A 59 -23.98 -16.23 15.90
CA GLU A 59 -23.37 -15.32 16.86
C GLU A 59 -22.41 -15.99 17.84
N VAL A 60 -22.81 -17.08 18.52
CA VAL A 60 -22.01 -17.69 19.58
C VAL A 60 -20.74 -18.38 19.04
N ALA A 61 -20.87 -19.14 17.96
CA ALA A 61 -19.72 -19.76 17.29
C ALA A 61 -18.84 -18.72 16.56
N ALA A 62 -19.38 -17.57 16.14
CA ALA A 62 -18.55 -16.51 15.56
C ALA A 62 -17.72 -15.79 16.62
N GLU A 63 -18.26 -15.54 17.82
CA GLU A 63 -17.52 -14.79 18.85
C GLU A 63 -16.28 -15.55 19.37
N GLU A 64 -16.39 -16.87 19.57
CA GLU A 64 -15.26 -17.71 19.94
C GLU A 64 -14.17 -17.71 18.85
N ASN A 65 -14.59 -17.79 17.57
CA ASN A 65 -13.68 -17.74 16.43
C ASN A 65 -13.03 -16.37 16.26
N ILE A 66 -13.76 -15.27 16.48
CA ILE A 66 -13.21 -13.91 16.48
C ILE A 66 -12.12 -13.78 17.56
N LYS A 67 -12.40 -14.24 18.79
CA LYS A 67 -11.42 -14.22 19.89
C LYS A 67 -10.18 -15.06 19.58
N LYS A 68 -10.36 -16.26 19.00
CA LYS A 68 -9.24 -17.13 18.57
C LYS A 68 -8.40 -16.48 17.48
N ILE A 69 -9.01 -15.96 16.41
CA ILE A 69 -8.32 -15.25 15.32
C ILE A 69 -7.53 -14.06 15.86
N HIS A 70 -8.16 -13.24 16.69
CA HIS A 70 -7.52 -12.06 17.28
C HIS A 70 -6.30 -12.46 18.13
N LYS A 71 -6.42 -13.51 18.96
CA LYS A 71 -5.30 -14.02 19.76
C LYS A 71 -4.15 -14.55 18.89
N MET A 72 -4.45 -15.29 17.83
CA MET A 72 -3.43 -15.80 16.90
C MET A 72 -2.63 -14.66 16.26
N ILE A 73 -3.31 -13.61 15.77
CA ILE A 73 -2.68 -12.46 15.13
C ILE A 73 -1.81 -11.66 16.10
N LEU A 74 -2.22 -11.55 17.38
CA LEU A 74 -1.43 -10.85 18.39
C LEU A 74 -0.13 -11.59 18.76
N ILE A 75 -0.14 -12.93 18.72
CA ILE A 75 1.06 -13.75 18.94
C ILE A 75 1.99 -13.66 17.73
N GLU A 76 1.45 -13.82 16.53
CA GLU A 76 2.22 -13.78 15.29
C GLU A 76 1.55 -12.89 14.24
N ARG A 77 2.10 -11.68 14.06
CA ARG A 77 1.52 -10.65 13.18
C ARG A 77 1.69 -10.92 11.67
N LYS A 78 2.50 -11.91 11.30
CA LYS A 78 2.83 -12.24 9.90
C LYS A 78 2.15 -13.50 9.38
N LEU A 79 1.19 -14.05 10.13
CA LEU A 79 0.44 -15.24 9.75
C LEU A 79 -0.27 -15.04 8.41
N LYS A 80 -0.23 -16.07 7.57
CA LYS A 80 -0.99 -16.11 6.32
C LYS A 80 -2.45 -16.41 6.63
N LEU A 81 -3.36 -15.87 5.82
CA LEU A 81 -4.80 -16.14 5.93
C LEU A 81 -5.11 -17.64 5.88
N ASN A 82 -4.39 -18.40 5.05
CA ASN A 82 -4.56 -19.84 4.92
C ASN A 82 -4.18 -20.59 6.21
N GLU A 83 -3.12 -20.18 6.90
CA GLU A 83 -2.68 -20.81 8.16
C GLU A 83 -3.74 -20.62 9.26
N ILE A 84 -4.35 -19.44 9.31
CA ILE A 84 -5.46 -19.14 10.25
C ILE A 84 -6.70 -19.97 9.89
N ALA A 85 -7.04 -20.04 8.60
CA ALA A 85 -8.16 -20.82 8.09
C ALA A 85 -8.01 -22.31 8.42
N ASP A 86 -6.82 -22.88 8.19
CA ASP A 86 -6.52 -24.29 8.45
C ASP A 86 -6.53 -24.65 9.94
N THR A 87 -6.13 -23.71 10.81
CA THR A 87 -6.12 -23.89 12.26
C THR A 87 -7.54 -23.89 12.83
N ILE A 88 -8.39 -23.00 12.34
CA ILE A 88 -9.75 -22.81 12.86
C ILE A 88 -10.78 -23.65 12.08
N LYS A 89 -10.35 -24.29 10.98
CA LYS A 89 -11.19 -25.10 10.08
C LYS A 89 -12.37 -24.31 9.50
N ILE A 90 -12.08 -23.09 9.04
CA ILE A 90 -13.03 -22.18 8.40
C ILE A 90 -12.48 -21.78 7.03
N SER A 91 -13.34 -21.36 6.10
CA SER A 91 -12.88 -20.85 4.80
C SER A 91 -12.04 -19.58 4.94
N THR A 92 -11.09 -19.40 4.01
CA THR A 92 -10.17 -18.25 3.97
C THR A 92 -10.92 -16.93 3.79
N GLU A 93 -12.01 -16.92 3.02
CA GLU A 93 -12.85 -15.72 2.84
C GLU A 93 -13.52 -15.31 4.15
N ARG A 94 -13.99 -16.28 4.94
CA ARG A 94 -14.63 -16.00 6.22
C ARG A 94 -13.61 -15.50 7.25
N VAL A 95 -12.39 -16.03 7.24
CA VAL A 95 -11.28 -15.50 8.05
C VAL A 95 -10.95 -14.06 7.64
N HIS A 96 -10.80 -13.79 6.34
CA HIS A 96 -10.56 -12.43 5.84
C HIS A 96 -11.65 -11.45 6.28
N HIS A 97 -12.92 -11.85 6.13
CA HIS A 97 -14.06 -11.05 6.58
C HIS A 97 -14.07 -10.83 8.10
N ILE A 98 -13.72 -11.85 8.90
CA ILE A 98 -13.61 -11.70 10.36
C ILE A 98 -12.51 -10.70 10.72
N ILE A 99 -11.34 -10.82 10.09
CA ILE A 99 -10.19 -9.93 10.35
C ILE A 99 -10.54 -8.48 10.00
N HIS A 100 -11.20 -8.26 8.85
CA HIS A 100 -11.52 -6.92 8.37
C HIS A 100 -12.69 -6.28 9.13
N GLU A 101 -13.83 -6.98 9.25
CA GLU A 101 -15.08 -6.38 9.76
C GLU A 101 -15.22 -6.47 11.29
N TYR A 102 -14.78 -7.56 11.90
CA TYR A 102 -15.00 -7.81 13.33
C TYR A 102 -13.77 -7.52 14.18
N VAL A 103 -12.57 -7.84 13.69
CA VAL A 103 -11.30 -7.54 14.38
C VAL A 103 -10.79 -6.15 14.00
N GLY A 104 -11.16 -5.62 12.83
CA GLY A 104 -10.76 -4.28 12.39
C GLY A 104 -9.28 -4.16 12.01
N MET A 105 -8.65 -5.25 11.57
CA MET A 105 -7.24 -5.29 11.19
C MET A 105 -7.08 -5.41 9.67
N ARG A 106 -5.93 -4.94 9.16
CA ARG A 106 -5.55 -5.08 7.75
C ARG A 106 -4.08 -5.45 7.62
N MET A 107 -3.76 -6.22 6.59
CA MET A 107 -2.38 -6.58 6.26
C MET A 107 -1.76 -5.48 5.41
N LEU A 108 -0.56 -5.02 5.79
CA LEU A 108 0.23 -4.03 5.04
C LEU A 108 1.58 -4.63 4.66
N CYS A 109 2.07 -4.27 3.48
CA CYS A 109 3.43 -4.61 3.10
C CYS A 109 4.43 -3.76 3.88
N ALA A 110 5.50 -4.38 4.37
CA ALA A 110 6.58 -3.67 5.03
C ALA A 110 7.29 -2.72 4.04
N LYS A 111 7.74 -1.57 4.53
CA LYS A 111 8.60 -0.67 3.75
C LYS A 111 10.05 -1.11 3.91
N TRP A 112 10.78 -1.18 2.79
CA TRP A 112 12.22 -1.41 2.82
C TRP A 112 12.93 -0.22 3.46
N VAL A 113 13.64 -0.48 4.56
CA VAL A 113 14.49 0.49 5.23
C VAL A 113 15.94 0.04 5.03
N PRO A 114 16.85 0.91 4.55
CA PRO A 114 18.21 0.50 4.17
C PRO A 114 19.01 -0.20 5.26
N ARG A 115 18.79 0.16 6.53
CA ARG A 115 19.49 -0.40 7.68
C ARG A 115 18.67 -0.24 8.95
N GLU A 116 18.75 -1.23 9.84
CA GLU A 116 18.30 -1.09 11.21
C GLU A 116 19.36 -0.33 12.04
N HIS A 117 18.95 0.79 12.65
CA HIS A 117 19.84 1.62 13.44
C HIS A 117 19.89 1.17 14.90
N ILE A 118 21.10 1.08 15.44
CA ILE A 118 21.36 0.90 16.88
C ILE A 118 21.05 2.22 17.61
N PHE A 119 20.76 2.15 18.91
CA PHE A 119 20.42 3.30 19.75
C PHE A 119 21.39 4.49 19.56
N ASP A 120 22.71 4.26 19.69
CA ASP A 120 23.71 5.34 19.56
C ASP A 120 23.76 5.98 18.16
N GLN A 121 23.42 5.21 17.11
CA GLN A 121 23.31 5.77 15.76
C GLN A 121 22.08 6.65 15.62
N LYS A 122 20.96 6.27 16.28
CA LYS A 122 19.74 7.11 16.31
C LYS A 122 20.01 8.39 17.08
N GLN A 123 20.67 8.32 18.23
CA GLN A 123 20.99 9.50 19.02
C GLN A 123 21.89 10.48 18.25
N ARG A 124 23.01 9.98 17.67
CA ARG A 124 23.87 10.81 16.81
C ARG A 124 23.11 11.49 15.68
N ARG A 125 22.20 10.77 15.02
CA ARG A 125 21.35 11.36 13.98
C ARG A 125 20.44 12.46 14.51
N VAL A 126 19.87 12.30 15.71
CA VAL A 126 19.05 13.34 16.33
C VAL A 126 19.91 14.57 16.65
N ASP A 127 21.08 14.37 17.26
CA ASP A 127 22.00 15.45 17.62
C ASP A 127 22.46 16.25 16.38
N ASP A 128 22.84 15.55 15.30
CA ASP A 128 23.23 16.15 14.02
C ASP A 128 22.07 16.94 13.40
N LEU A 129 20.85 16.38 13.44
CA LEU A 129 19.64 17.03 12.93
C LEU A 129 19.27 18.27 13.74
N GLU A 130 19.43 18.25 15.06
CA GLU A 130 19.19 19.40 15.91
C GLU A 130 20.15 20.54 15.60
N GLN A 131 21.44 20.23 15.38
CA GLN A 131 22.42 21.23 14.95
C GLN A 131 22.07 21.82 13.58
N CYS A 132 21.72 20.98 12.61
CA CYS A 132 21.27 21.42 11.30
C CYS A 132 20.01 22.30 11.40
N LEU A 133 19.05 21.90 12.23
CA LEU A 133 17.81 22.64 12.44
C LEU A 133 18.07 24.00 13.07
N LYS A 134 18.99 24.11 14.04
CA LYS A 134 19.41 25.38 14.64
C LYS A 134 19.99 26.33 13.57
N MET A 135 20.87 25.82 12.69
CA MET A 135 21.44 26.62 11.60
C MET A 135 20.37 27.10 10.61
N ILE A 136 19.46 26.21 10.21
CA ILE A 136 18.35 26.54 9.31
C ILE A 136 17.42 27.59 9.93
N LYS A 137 17.09 27.45 11.23
CA LYS A 137 16.22 28.40 11.93
C LYS A 137 16.88 29.77 12.10
N HIS A 138 18.19 29.81 12.33
CA HIS A 138 18.92 31.06 12.49
C HIS A 138 18.96 31.90 11.21
N ASN A 139 19.31 31.28 10.07
CA ASN A 139 19.33 31.98 8.78
C ASN A 139 19.15 31.00 7.61
N LYS A 140 17.89 30.62 7.36
CA LYS A 140 17.51 29.71 6.28
C LYS A 140 18.05 30.11 4.89
N PRO A 141 17.86 31.35 4.40
CA PRO A 141 18.29 31.70 3.05
C PRO A 141 19.82 31.66 2.91
N GLU A 142 20.55 32.04 3.96
CA GLU A 142 22.00 31.92 3.91
C GLU A 142 22.47 30.46 3.97
N PHE A 143 21.90 29.67 4.87
CA PHE A 143 22.24 28.26 5.01
C PHE A 143 22.09 27.53 3.66
N LEU A 144 20.92 27.67 3.02
CA LEU A 144 20.63 27.05 1.74
C LEU A 144 21.51 27.57 0.60
N ARG A 145 21.92 28.85 0.65
CA ARG A 145 22.84 29.42 -0.34
C ARG A 145 24.25 28.85 -0.24
N ARG A 146 24.71 28.48 0.96
CA ARG A 146 26.06 27.94 1.21
C ARG A 146 26.12 26.41 1.19
N TYR A 147 24.97 25.76 1.15
CA TYR A 147 24.84 24.32 1.26
C TYR A 147 25.10 23.65 -0.08
N VAL A 148 26.14 22.83 -0.13
CA VAL A 148 26.54 22.02 -1.28
C VAL A 148 26.53 20.57 -0.82
N THR A 149 25.89 19.70 -1.60
CA THR A 149 25.83 18.28 -1.29
C THR A 149 26.43 17.46 -2.43
N MET A 150 26.89 16.27 -2.08
CA MET A 150 27.45 15.30 -3.00
C MET A 150 26.87 13.92 -2.70
N ASP A 151 26.58 13.17 -3.75
CA ASP A 151 26.27 11.75 -3.63
C ASP A 151 26.86 10.95 -4.78
N GLU A 152 27.02 9.66 -4.54
CA GLU A 152 27.56 8.71 -5.48
C GLU A 152 26.46 7.74 -5.89
N THR A 153 26.30 7.57 -7.20
CA THR A 153 25.31 6.62 -7.70
C THR A 153 25.94 5.65 -8.67
N TRP A 154 25.49 4.40 -8.57
CA TRP A 154 25.83 3.38 -9.55
C TRP A 154 25.04 3.64 -10.82
N LEU A 155 25.76 3.74 -11.93
CA LEU A 155 25.18 3.79 -13.26
C LEU A 155 25.31 2.43 -13.91
N HIS A 156 24.16 1.81 -14.16
CA HIS A 156 24.05 0.58 -14.91
C HIS A 156 23.62 0.92 -16.33
N HIS A 157 24.49 0.68 -17.31
CA HIS A 157 24.06 0.68 -18.69
C HIS A 157 23.51 -0.70 -19.02
N PHE A 158 22.18 -0.77 -19.12
CA PHE A 158 21.47 -1.91 -19.65
C PHE A 158 20.79 -1.48 -20.94
N THR A 159 21.03 -2.20 -22.02
CA THR A 159 20.21 -2.11 -23.22
C THR A 159 19.27 -3.32 -23.19
N PRO A 160 18.03 -3.17 -22.68
CA PRO A 160 17.05 -4.24 -22.84
C PRO A 160 16.87 -4.50 -24.33
N LYS A 161 16.89 -5.78 -24.73
CA LYS A 161 16.20 -6.16 -25.95
C LYS A 161 14.73 -5.77 -25.78
N SER A 162 14.13 -5.17 -26.81
CA SER A 162 12.71 -4.84 -26.80
C SER A 162 11.86 -6.12 -26.70
N ASN A 163 10.61 -6.03 -26.19
CA ASN A 163 9.69 -7.18 -26.13
C ASN A 163 9.54 -7.90 -27.48
N ARG A 164 9.64 -7.16 -28.60
CA ARG A 164 9.59 -7.71 -29.96
C ARG A 164 10.86 -8.46 -30.36
N GLN A 165 12.02 -8.08 -29.82
CA GLN A 165 13.27 -8.82 -30.01
C GLN A 165 13.36 -10.07 -29.11
N LEU A 166 12.50 -10.15 -28.08
CA LEU A 166 12.41 -11.26 -27.15
C LEU A 166 11.25 -12.21 -27.47
N SER A 167 10.44 -11.93 -28.50
CA SER A 167 9.35 -12.81 -28.88
C SER A 167 9.89 -14.08 -29.52
N GLU A 168 9.60 -15.23 -28.91
CA GLU A 168 9.84 -16.56 -29.47
C GLU A 168 8.51 -17.28 -29.72
N TRP A 169 8.52 -18.20 -30.68
CA TRP A 169 7.39 -19.07 -30.97
C TRP A 169 7.44 -20.27 -30.02
N THR A 170 6.39 -20.47 -29.21
CA THR A 170 6.27 -21.61 -28.27
C THR A 170 5.10 -22.52 -28.65
N ALA A 171 5.13 -23.76 -28.17
CA ALA A 171 3.99 -24.68 -28.30
C ALA A 171 2.83 -24.28 -27.36
N HIS A 172 1.62 -24.79 -27.62
CA HIS A 172 0.39 -24.41 -26.91
C HIS A 172 0.43 -24.66 -25.39
N ASP A 173 1.10 -25.74 -24.97
CA ASP A 173 1.14 -26.17 -23.56
C ASP A 173 2.48 -25.82 -22.88
N GLU A 174 3.35 -25.07 -23.55
CA GLU A 174 4.60 -24.61 -22.97
C GLU A 174 4.39 -23.36 -22.11
N PRO A 175 5.10 -23.26 -20.98
CA PRO A 175 5.07 -22.05 -20.18
C PRO A 175 5.65 -20.88 -20.95
N ALA A 176 5.28 -19.67 -20.55
CA ALA A 176 5.82 -18.45 -21.15
C ALA A 176 7.36 -18.43 -21.09
N PRO A 177 8.02 -17.95 -22.15
CA PRO A 177 9.47 -17.78 -22.18
C PRO A 177 9.95 -16.95 -21.00
N ASN A 178 10.94 -17.46 -20.28
CA ASN A 178 11.62 -16.72 -19.22
C ASN A 178 12.97 -16.24 -19.76
N GLU A 179 13.10 -14.94 -20.01
CA GLU A 179 14.40 -14.32 -20.24
C GLU A 179 14.91 -13.70 -18.93
N TRP A 180 16.15 -14.02 -18.58
CA TRP A 180 16.83 -13.42 -17.43
C TRP A 180 17.35 -12.04 -17.84
N TYR A 181 17.23 -11.03 -16.95
CA TYR A 181 17.86 -9.74 -17.18
C TYR A 181 19.35 -9.94 -17.50
N ALA A 182 19.76 -9.66 -18.73
CA ALA A 182 21.12 -9.91 -19.19
C ALA A 182 22.14 -9.15 -18.33
N THR A 183 23.33 -9.75 -18.23
CA THR A 183 24.47 -9.26 -17.45
C THR A 183 24.76 -7.78 -17.74
N VAL A 184 24.96 -6.98 -16.69
CA VAL A 184 25.24 -5.54 -16.79
C VAL A 184 26.40 -5.28 -17.77
N SER A 185 26.09 -4.66 -18.92
CA SER A 185 27.06 -4.46 -20.01
C SER A 185 28.20 -3.51 -19.58
N TRP A 186 27.82 -2.42 -18.92
CA TRP A 186 28.73 -1.48 -18.30
C TRP A 186 28.20 -1.09 -16.92
N GLN A 187 29.11 -1.10 -15.96
CA GLN A 187 28.88 -0.68 -14.58
C GLN A 187 29.97 0.34 -14.24
N GLY A 188 29.53 1.53 -13.85
CA GLY A 188 30.43 2.57 -13.36
C GLY A 188 29.74 3.42 -12.31
N TYR A 189 30.48 4.40 -11.82
CA TYR A 189 29.97 5.33 -10.83
C TYR A 189 29.79 6.70 -11.47
N SER A 190 28.80 7.43 -10.99
CA SER A 190 28.74 8.87 -11.17
C SER A 190 28.78 9.55 -9.82
N VAL A 191 29.66 10.55 -9.71
CA VAL A 191 29.69 11.45 -8.57
C VAL A 191 29.03 12.75 -9.02
N CYS A 192 27.95 13.13 -8.34
CA CYS A 192 27.23 14.35 -8.65
C CYS A 192 27.33 15.30 -7.47
N ILE A 193 27.66 16.57 -7.74
CA ILE A 193 27.80 17.63 -6.76
C ILE A 193 26.90 18.79 -7.18
N TRP A 194 26.01 19.22 -6.29
CA TRP A 194 25.01 20.24 -6.60
C TRP A 194 24.69 21.13 -5.41
N ASP A 195 24.14 22.30 -5.73
CA ASP A 195 23.62 23.28 -4.78
C ASP A 195 22.16 23.63 -5.11
N THR A 196 21.64 24.67 -4.45
CA THR A 196 20.29 25.18 -4.69
C THR A 196 20.09 25.81 -6.08
N HIS A 197 21.16 26.12 -6.81
CA HIS A 197 21.10 26.66 -8.17
C HIS A 197 21.28 25.58 -9.25
N GLY A 198 21.60 24.35 -8.86
CA GLY A 198 21.71 23.21 -9.75
C GLY A 198 23.05 22.49 -9.64
N ILE A 199 23.36 21.72 -10.66
CA ILE A 199 24.58 20.91 -10.72
C ILE A 199 25.81 21.83 -10.82
N ILE A 200 26.79 21.57 -9.97
CA ILE A 200 28.11 22.21 -10.00
C ILE A 200 29.04 21.33 -10.84
N PHE A 201 29.12 20.04 -10.52
CA PHE A 201 30.07 19.13 -11.14
C PHE A 201 29.52 17.71 -11.18
N ILE A 202 29.79 17.01 -12.30
CA ILE A 202 29.51 15.58 -12.45
C ILE A 202 30.78 14.93 -12.99
N ASP A 203 31.21 13.85 -12.34
CA ASP A 203 32.25 12.96 -12.86
C ASP A 203 31.68 11.57 -13.13
N TYR A 204 32.24 10.90 -14.13
CA TYR A 204 31.87 9.55 -14.52
C TYR A 204 33.09 8.65 -14.47
N LEU A 205 33.04 7.62 -13.61
CA LEU A 205 34.10 6.65 -13.50
C LEU A 205 33.80 5.46 -14.39
N GLY A 206 34.72 5.22 -15.32
CA GLY A 206 34.72 4.06 -16.20
C GLY A 206 34.74 2.72 -15.43
N LYS A 207 34.28 1.68 -16.13
CA LYS A 207 34.23 0.29 -15.64
C LYS A 207 35.58 -0.15 -15.06
N GLY A 208 35.55 -0.76 -13.89
CA GLY A 208 36.74 -1.31 -13.21
C GLY A 208 37.52 -0.31 -12.35
N ARG A 209 37.14 0.98 -12.34
CA ARG A 209 37.68 1.95 -11.38
C ARG A 209 36.82 1.99 -10.13
N THR A 210 37.46 1.98 -8.98
CA THR A 210 36.84 2.19 -7.67
C THR A 210 37.11 3.59 -7.18
N ILE A 211 36.15 4.14 -6.45
CA ILE A 211 36.33 5.42 -5.75
C ILE A 211 37.27 5.15 -4.57
N ASN A 212 38.51 5.59 -4.69
CA ASN A 212 39.54 5.50 -3.66
C ASN A 212 39.80 6.87 -3.03
N SER A 213 40.67 6.91 -2.00
CA SER A 213 41.02 8.16 -1.33
C SER A 213 41.69 9.16 -2.28
N ASP A 214 42.59 8.70 -3.14
CA ASP A 214 43.31 9.57 -4.07
C ASP A 214 42.38 10.25 -5.07
N TYR A 215 41.38 9.51 -5.56
CA TYR A 215 40.33 10.03 -6.40
C TYR A 215 39.55 11.14 -5.69
N TYR A 216 39.19 10.95 -4.42
CA TYR A 216 38.51 12.00 -3.65
C TYR A 216 39.37 13.24 -3.46
N ILE A 217 40.67 13.07 -3.18
CA ILE A 217 41.59 14.21 -3.04
C ILE A 217 41.62 15.01 -4.35
N ALA A 218 41.81 14.34 -5.48
CA ALA A 218 41.80 14.98 -6.79
C ALA A 218 40.43 15.58 -7.16
N LEU A 219 39.33 14.96 -6.72
CA LEU A 219 37.97 15.48 -6.88
C LEU A 219 37.78 16.76 -6.09
N TRP A 220 38.28 16.83 -4.85
CA TRP A 220 38.15 18.02 -4.01
C TRP A 220 38.89 19.22 -4.59
N ASP A 221 40.06 19.01 -5.20
CA ASP A 221 40.81 20.09 -5.83
C ASP A 221 40.09 20.59 -7.08
N ARG A 222 39.62 19.69 -7.96
CA ARG A 222 38.77 20.06 -9.11
C ARG A 222 37.50 20.79 -8.69
N LEU A 223 36.86 20.34 -7.60
CA LEU A 223 35.63 20.96 -7.10
C LEU A 223 35.86 22.41 -6.65
N LYS A 224 37.01 22.73 -6.03
CA LYS A 224 37.31 24.10 -5.61
C LYS A 224 37.33 25.03 -6.83
N ASP A 225 37.94 24.59 -7.92
CA ASP A 225 38.02 25.35 -9.16
C ASP A 225 36.64 25.52 -9.81
N GLU A 226 35.85 24.45 -9.87
CA GLU A 226 34.48 24.47 -10.40
C GLU A 226 33.53 25.36 -9.58
N ILE A 227 33.63 25.34 -8.24
CA ILE A 227 32.88 26.26 -7.37
C ILE A 227 33.34 27.70 -7.62
N ALA A 228 34.64 27.92 -7.76
CA ALA A 228 35.20 29.23 -8.02
C ALA A 228 34.70 29.82 -9.36
N GLU A 229 34.55 28.98 -10.39
CA GLU A 229 34.05 29.38 -11.70
C GLU A 229 32.53 29.56 -11.70
N LYS A 230 31.78 28.52 -11.34
CA LYS A 230 30.31 28.47 -11.48
C LYS A 230 29.55 29.19 -10.37
N ARG A 231 30.18 29.42 -9.21
CA ARG A 231 29.57 30.07 -8.04
C ARG A 231 30.50 31.11 -7.40
N PRO A 232 30.81 32.24 -8.07
CA PRO A 232 31.72 33.25 -7.54
C PRO A 232 31.30 33.82 -6.17
N HIS A 233 30.01 33.81 -5.86
CA HIS A 233 29.48 34.27 -4.58
C HIS A 233 29.85 33.36 -3.39
N LEU A 234 30.23 32.10 -3.64
CA LEU A 234 30.71 31.17 -2.62
C LEU A 234 32.19 31.38 -2.29
N LYS A 235 32.98 32.06 -3.12
CA LYS A 235 34.40 32.34 -2.86
C LYS A 235 34.66 33.07 -1.52
N LYS A 236 33.75 33.97 -1.14
CA LYS A 236 33.89 34.84 0.04
C LYS A 236 33.28 34.23 1.31
N LYS A 237 32.61 33.08 1.21
CA LYS A 237 31.82 32.50 2.30
C LYS A 237 32.19 31.03 2.50
N LYS A 238 32.24 30.56 3.75
CA LYS A 238 32.49 29.15 4.05
C LYS A 238 31.37 28.29 3.45
N VAL A 239 31.75 27.32 2.62
CA VAL A 239 30.84 26.32 2.03
C VAL A 239 30.50 25.27 3.08
N LEU A 240 29.22 24.92 3.18
CA LEU A 240 28.77 23.79 4.01
C LEU A 240 28.64 22.58 3.10
N LEU A 241 29.61 21.67 3.19
CA LEU A 241 29.64 20.44 2.41
C LEU A 241 29.02 19.30 3.20
N GLN A 242 27.99 18.67 2.64
CA GLN A 242 27.48 17.40 3.14
C GLN A 242 27.87 16.28 2.18
N ASN A 243 28.61 15.30 2.71
CA ASN A 243 28.92 14.06 2.01
C ASN A 243 28.24 12.89 2.74
N ARG A 244 27.55 12.05 1.99
CA ARG A 244 27.16 10.70 2.44
C ARG A 244 28.31 9.74 2.19
N SER A 245 29.42 9.91 2.91
CA SER A 245 30.39 8.82 2.97
C SER A 245 29.74 7.67 3.72
N ASN A 246 29.49 6.55 3.05
CA ASN A 246 29.16 5.30 3.70
C ASN A 246 30.36 4.97 4.61
N GLN A 247 30.30 5.36 5.89
CA GLN A 247 31.22 4.85 6.90
C GLN A 247 30.99 3.34 6.95
N LYS A 248 31.89 2.61 6.30
CA LYS A 248 31.99 1.16 6.39
C LYS A 248 32.55 0.79 7.75
#